data_AF-A0A401QN70-F1
#
_entry.id   AF-A0A401QN70-F1
#
_cell.length_a   1.000
_cell.length_b   1.000
_cell.length_c   1.000
_cell.angle_alpha   90.00
_cell.angle_beta   90.00
_cell.angle_gamma   90.00
#
_symmetry.space_group_name_H-M   'P 1'
#
loop_
_entity.id
_entity.type
_entity.pdbx_description
1 polymer ?
#
loop_
_entity_poly.entity_id
_entity_poly.type
_entity_poly.pdbx_seq_one_letter_code
_entity_poly.pdbx_strand_id
1 'polypeptide(L)'
;MRSGAGINEDMRSGAGINEDMRSGAGINEDMRNGASIKEDMRNGASINEDIGASINEDLRSGASINEGMRSGASINVDMRSGASINEDMRNGASINVDMRNGASINEDMRNGASINEDMSNGASINEDMGSGARTNEDMRIGVGTNEDMHRGDSTNEDMR
;
A
#
# COMPACT_ATOMS: atom_id res chain seq x y z
N MET A 1 14.80 8.97 18.77
CA MET A 1 15.27 7.76 18.07
C MET A 1 14.74 6.54 18.80
N ARG A 2 13.56 6.06 18.41
CA ARG A 2 13.02 4.80 18.93
C ARG A 2 13.34 3.71 17.91
N SER A 3 13.95 2.65 18.40
CA SER A 3 13.94 1.36 17.71
C SER A 3 12.95 0.47 18.46
N GLY A 4 12.10 -0.26 17.77
CA GLY A 4 11.10 -1.11 18.42
C GLY A 4 9.96 -1.53 17.51
N ALA A 5 9.01 -2.27 18.08
CA ALA A 5 7.76 -2.60 17.43
C ALA A 5 6.61 -1.86 18.12
N GLY A 6 5.73 -1.26 17.34
CA GLY A 6 4.43 -0.78 17.78
C GLY A 6 3.35 -1.73 17.29
N ILE A 7 2.58 -2.31 18.21
CA ILE A 7 1.60 -3.36 17.92
C ILE A 7 0.23 -2.88 18.43
N ASN A 8 -0.78 -2.86 17.57
CA ASN A 8 -2.18 -2.68 17.98
C ASN A 8 -3.06 -3.81 17.41
N GLU A 9 -3.71 -4.55 18.28
CA GLU A 9 -4.52 -5.73 17.93
C GLU A 9 -5.95 -5.57 18.46
N ASP A 10 -6.89 -6.28 17.85
CA ASP A 10 -8.27 -6.46 18.35
C ASP A 10 -9.07 -5.17 18.59
N MET A 11 -8.82 -4.12 17.80
CA MET A 11 -9.52 -2.85 17.94
C MET A 11 -10.81 -2.79 17.11
N ARG A 12 -11.96 -2.85 17.79
CA ARG A 12 -13.28 -2.73 17.13
C ARG A 12 -13.48 -1.41 16.37
N SER A 13 -12.86 -0.33 16.85
CA SER A 13 -12.84 1.00 16.24
C SER A 13 -11.72 1.83 16.88
N GLY A 14 -11.04 2.67 16.11
CA GLY A 14 -9.96 3.53 16.62
C GLY A 14 -8.85 3.72 15.59
N ALA A 15 -7.75 4.33 16.01
CA ALA A 15 -6.56 4.48 15.19
C ALA A 15 -5.34 3.89 15.89
N GLY A 16 -4.61 3.01 15.19
CA GLY A 16 -3.27 2.56 15.59
C GLY A 16 -2.23 3.43 14.92
N ILE A 17 -1.44 4.17 15.72
CA ILE A 17 -0.49 5.18 15.22
C ILE A 17 0.94 4.79 15.61
N ASN A 18 1.85 4.71 14.62
CA ASN A 18 3.27 4.54 14.84
C ASN A 18 4.09 5.60 14.10
N GLU A 19 4.71 6.51 14.85
CA GLU A 19 5.44 7.68 14.31
C GLU A 19 6.93 7.64 14.69
N ASP A 20 7.77 8.35 13.93
CA ASP A 20 9.16 8.67 14.29
C ASP A 20 10.08 7.44 14.53
N MET A 21 9.85 6.35 13.78
CA MET A 21 10.60 5.12 13.95
C MET A 21 11.89 5.12 13.12
N ARG A 22 13.04 5.14 13.81
CA ARG A 22 14.34 5.04 13.13
C ARG A 22 14.58 3.63 12.59
N SER A 23 14.15 2.62 13.33
CA SER A 23 14.22 1.22 12.92
C SER A 23 13.16 0.41 13.63
N GLY A 24 12.27 -0.27 12.92
CA GLY A 24 11.18 -0.94 13.63
C GLY A 24 10.09 -1.51 12.75
N ALA A 25 9.04 -2.02 13.40
CA ALA A 25 7.84 -2.48 12.73
C ALA A 25 6.60 -1.86 13.37
N GLY A 26 5.65 -1.44 12.54
CA GLY A 26 4.31 -1.07 12.97
C GLY A 26 3.33 -2.15 12.53
N ILE A 27 2.82 -2.93 13.46
CA ILE A 27 1.88 -4.03 13.19
C ILE A 27 0.52 -3.62 13.71
N ASN A 28 -0.49 -3.68 12.86
CA ASN A 28 -1.87 -3.48 13.24
C ASN A 28 -2.70 -4.64 12.70
N GLU A 29 -3.51 -5.25 13.54
CA GLU A 29 -4.31 -6.44 13.20
C GLU A 29 -5.74 -6.29 13.73
N ASP A 30 -6.70 -6.89 13.02
CA ASP A 30 -8.10 -7.02 13.46
C ASP A 30 -8.83 -5.69 13.74
N MET A 31 -8.49 -4.63 12.99
CA MET A 31 -9.09 -3.29 13.15
C MET A 31 -10.26 -3.03 12.20
N ARG A 32 -11.36 -3.79 12.35
CA ARG A 32 -12.50 -3.82 11.39
C ARG A 32 -13.04 -2.46 10.92
N ASN A 33 -13.15 -1.49 11.82
CA ASN A 33 -13.56 -0.11 11.50
C ASN A 33 -12.49 0.90 11.94
N GLY A 34 -11.26 0.43 12.11
CA GLY A 34 -10.14 1.25 12.53
C GLY A 34 -9.28 1.69 11.36
N ALA A 35 -8.41 2.65 11.66
CA ALA A 35 -7.39 3.11 10.76
C ALA A 35 -6.01 2.81 11.33
N SER A 36 -5.06 2.52 10.45
CA SER A 36 -3.65 2.47 10.77
C SER A 36 -2.97 3.69 10.16
N ILE A 37 -2.16 4.38 10.94
CA ILE A 37 -1.28 5.45 10.44
C ILE A 37 0.15 5.11 10.85
N LYS A 38 1.05 5.07 9.88
CA LYS A 38 2.49 5.04 10.14
C LYS A 38 3.17 6.17 9.39
N GLU A 39 4.01 6.91 10.11
CA GLU A 39 4.68 8.11 9.59
C GLU A 39 6.16 8.08 9.99
N ASP A 40 7.01 8.66 9.13
CA ASP A 40 8.43 8.89 9.43
C ASP A 40 9.22 7.61 9.78
N MET A 41 9.07 6.57 8.96
CA MET A 41 9.77 5.31 9.14
C MET A 41 11.05 5.24 8.30
N ARG A 42 12.20 5.34 8.98
CA ARG A 42 13.48 5.36 8.27
C ARG A 42 13.90 3.99 7.73
N ASN A 43 13.80 2.96 8.56
CA ASN A 43 14.13 1.58 8.25
C ASN A 43 13.07 0.67 8.89
N GLY A 44 11.95 0.41 8.22
CA GLY A 44 10.87 -0.29 8.90
C GLY A 44 9.89 -1.03 8.02
N ALA A 45 9.06 -1.82 8.68
CA ALA A 45 7.96 -2.53 8.04
C ALA A 45 6.63 -2.09 8.66
N SER A 46 5.65 -1.84 7.82
CA SER A 46 4.26 -1.72 8.24
C SER A 46 3.50 -2.96 7.83
N ILE A 47 2.81 -3.57 8.78
CA ILE A 47 1.91 -4.69 8.54
C ILE A 47 0.53 -4.29 9.04
N ASN A 48 -0.48 -4.62 8.23
CA ASN A 48 -1.85 -4.17 8.38
C ASN A 48 -2.79 -5.29 7.93
N GLU A 49 -3.36 -6.04 8.86
CA GLU A 49 -4.22 -7.19 8.55
C GLU A 49 -5.64 -6.94 9.05
N ASP A 50 -6.63 -7.17 8.18
CA ASP A 50 -8.06 -7.04 8.51
C ASP A 50 -8.46 -5.65 9.04
N ILE A 51 -7.96 -4.60 8.39
CA ILE A 51 -8.18 -3.19 8.77
C ILE A 51 -9.12 -2.46 7.81
N GLY A 52 -9.85 -1.45 8.33
CA GLY A 52 -10.70 -0.57 7.54
C GLY A 52 -9.95 0.46 6.68
N ALA A 53 -8.86 1.05 7.16
CA ALA A 53 -7.99 1.93 6.37
C ALA A 53 -6.53 1.88 6.85
N SER A 54 -5.59 2.10 5.93
CA SER A 54 -4.16 2.14 6.24
C SER A 54 -3.49 3.27 5.48
N ILE A 55 -2.66 4.04 6.17
CA ILE A 55 -1.82 5.09 5.62
C ILE A 55 -0.39 4.83 6.10
N ASN A 56 0.54 4.78 5.14
CA ASN A 56 1.97 4.79 5.40
C ASN A 56 2.61 5.95 4.65
N GLU A 57 3.25 6.84 5.39
CA GLU A 57 3.85 8.06 4.88
C GLU A 57 5.34 8.11 5.25
N ASP A 58 6.16 8.66 4.36
CA ASP A 58 7.59 8.88 4.57
C ASP A 58 8.41 7.62 4.94
N LEU A 59 8.26 6.60 4.10
CA LEU A 59 8.96 5.32 4.22
C LEU A 59 10.29 5.33 3.47
N ARG A 60 11.38 5.62 4.18
CA ARG A 60 12.70 5.79 3.51
C ARG A 60 13.30 4.47 3.02
N SER A 61 13.19 3.41 3.81
CA SER A 61 13.67 2.08 3.50
C SER A 61 12.78 1.07 4.19
N GLY A 62 12.06 0.24 3.45
CA GLY A 62 11.07 -0.60 4.13
C GLY A 62 10.08 -1.34 3.26
N ALA A 63 9.05 -1.84 3.91
CA ALA A 63 7.89 -2.39 3.22
C ALA A 63 6.60 -1.95 3.93
N SER A 64 5.55 -1.73 3.16
CA SER A 64 4.18 -1.74 3.66
C SER A 64 3.46 -2.95 3.11
N ILE A 65 2.79 -3.69 3.98
CA ILE A 65 1.94 -4.83 3.64
C ILE A 65 0.55 -4.54 4.21
N ASN A 66 -0.47 -4.60 3.37
CA ASN A 66 -1.86 -4.46 3.75
C ASN A 66 -2.65 -5.64 3.20
N GLU A 67 -3.24 -6.44 4.07
CA GLU A 67 -3.91 -7.70 3.73
C GLU A 67 -5.33 -7.71 4.29
N GLY A 68 -6.27 -8.33 3.56
CA GLY A 68 -7.61 -8.61 4.07
C GLY A 68 -8.55 -7.39 4.16
N MET A 69 -8.30 -6.32 3.40
CA MET A 69 -9.13 -5.11 3.47
C MET A 69 -10.49 -5.28 2.78
N ARG A 70 -11.58 -5.32 3.56
CA ARG A 70 -12.93 -5.61 3.02
C ARG A 70 -13.71 -4.40 2.46
N SER A 71 -13.47 -3.20 2.97
CA SER A 71 -14.10 -1.95 2.53
C SER A 71 -13.26 -0.80 3.05
N GLY A 72 -12.22 -0.45 2.29
CA GLY A 72 -11.13 0.34 2.83
C GLY A 72 -10.17 0.87 1.80
N ALA A 73 -9.20 1.64 2.28
CA ALA A 73 -8.13 2.14 1.43
C ALA A 73 -6.78 1.90 2.09
N SER A 74 -5.84 1.40 1.30
CA SER A 74 -4.42 1.41 1.60
C SER A 74 -3.77 2.54 0.80
N ILE A 75 -3.04 3.40 1.50
CA ILE A 75 -2.38 4.55 0.92
C ILE A 75 -0.92 4.52 1.35
N ASN A 76 0.00 4.54 0.38
CA ASN A 76 1.44 4.61 0.63
C ASN A 76 2.01 5.81 -0.12
N VAL A 77 2.62 6.72 0.62
CA VAL A 77 3.14 7.98 0.10
C VAL A 77 4.63 8.08 0.43
N ASP A 78 5.41 8.64 -0.50
CA ASP A 78 6.83 8.97 -0.31
C ASP A 78 7.71 7.79 0.11
N MET A 79 7.62 6.69 -0.66
CA MET A 79 8.46 5.52 -0.43
C MET A 79 9.76 5.58 -1.24
N ARG A 80 10.90 5.72 -0.56
CA ARG A 80 12.19 5.94 -1.26
C ARG A 80 12.94 4.68 -1.69
N SER A 81 12.74 3.57 -0.99
CA SER A 81 13.31 2.27 -1.33
C SER A 81 12.54 1.19 -0.59
N GLY A 82 11.79 0.37 -1.32
CA GLY A 82 10.90 -0.56 -0.64
C GLY A 82 9.83 -1.16 -1.51
N ALA A 83 8.86 -1.77 -0.85
CA ALA A 83 7.69 -2.33 -1.50
C ALA A 83 6.41 -1.90 -0.77
N SER A 84 5.37 -1.61 -1.54
CA SER A 84 3.99 -1.62 -1.07
C SER A 84 3.33 -2.86 -1.64
N ILE A 85 2.68 -3.62 -0.76
CA ILE A 85 1.99 -4.84 -1.10
C ILE A 85 0.57 -4.71 -0.54
N ASN A 86 -0.42 -4.90 -1.41
CA ASN A 86 -1.83 -4.85 -1.05
C ASN A 86 -2.51 -6.09 -1.59
N GLU A 87 -2.90 -6.98 -0.68
CA GLU A 87 -3.44 -8.30 -0.99
C GLU A 87 -4.88 -8.42 -0.49
N ASP A 88 -5.68 -9.19 -1.21
CA ASP A 88 -7.04 -9.58 -0.81
C ASP A 88 -8.01 -8.40 -0.54
N MET A 89 -7.91 -7.34 -1.34
CA MET A 89 -8.77 -6.17 -1.19
C MET A 89 -10.15 -6.35 -1.84
N ARG A 90 -11.22 -6.14 -1.08
CA ARG A 90 -12.60 -6.11 -1.57
C ARG A 90 -13.18 -4.71 -1.39
N ASN A 91 -13.92 -4.22 -2.39
CA ASN A 91 -14.57 -2.90 -2.35
C ASN A 91 -13.64 -1.79 -1.82
N GLY A 92 -12.38 -1.79 -2.26
CA GLY A 92 -11.33 -0.97 -1.67
C GLY A 92 -10.37 -0.40 -2.70
N ALA A 93 -9.45 0.45 -2.24
CA ALA A 93 -8.46 1.10 -3.07
C ALA A 93 -7.06 0.87 -2.54
N SER A 94 -6.11 0.63 -3.44
CA SER A 94 -4.68 0.79 -3.18
C SER A 94 -4.18 1.98 -3.96
N ILE A 95 -3.48 2.86 -3.25
CA ILE A 95 -2.92 4.10 -3.79
C ILE A 95 -1.46 4.15 -3.38
N ASN A 96 -0.56 4.24 -4.36
CA ASN A 96 0.87 4.35 -4.13
C ASN A 96 1.39 5.56 -4.91
N VAL A 97 1.93 6.54 -4.19
CA VAL A 97 2.36 7.83 -4.74
C VAL A 97 3.82 8.06 -4.38
N ASP A 98 4.57 8.66 -5.30
CA ASP A 98 5.96 9.08 -5.08
C ASP A 98 6.89 7.95 -4.64
N MET A 99 6.86 6.84 -5.38
CA MET A 99 7.73 5.70 -5.11
C MET A 99 9.04 5.77 -5.91
N ARG A 100 10.16 5.71 -5.19
CA ARG A 100 11.49 5.62 -5.79
C ARG A 100 12.15 4.29 -5.48
N ASN A 101 12.85 3.69 -6.44
CA ASN A 101 13.61 2.44 -6.27
C ASN A 101 12.80 1.35 -5.51
N GLY A 102 11.55 1.15 -5.92
CA GLY A 102 10.62 0.31 -5.19
C GLY A 102 9.54 -0.32 -6.07
N ALA A 103 8.70 -1.13 -5.45
CA ALA A 103 7.61 -1.82 -6.14
C ALA A 103 6.27 -1.54 -5.45
N SER A 104 5.21 -1.45 -6.26
CA SER A 104 3.83 -1.59 -5.81
C SER A 104 3.29 -2.88 -6.38
N ILE A 105 2.70 -3.70 -5.51
CA ILE A 105 2.07 -4.96 -5.86
C ILE A 105 0.66 -4.91 -5.32
N ASN A 106 -0.32 -5.15 -6.19
CA ASN A 106 -1.71 -5.24 -5.82
C ASN A 106 -2.30 -6.52 -6.39
N GLU A 107 -2.68 -7.43 -5.50
CA GLU A 107 -3.12 -8.78 -5.83
C GLU A 107 -4.55 -9.00 -5.32
N ASP A 108 -5.32 -9.82 -6.04
CA ASP A 108 -6.66 -10.27 -5.63
C ASP A 108 -7.68 -9.14 -5.33
N MET A 109 -7.71 -8.11 -6.17
CA MET A 109 -8.62 -6.98 -6.00
C MET A 109 -10.01 -7.24 -6.59
N ARG A 110 -11.05 -7.14 -5.76
CA ARG A 110 -12.47 -7.28 -6.18
C ARG A 110 -13.27 -6.01 -5.95
N ASN A 111 -13.86 -5.47 -7.02
CA ASN A 111 -14.63 -4.21 -7.00
C ASN A 111 -13.80 -3.04 -6.45
N GLY A 112 -12.56 -2.90 -6.91
CA GLY A 112 -11.60 -1.96 -6.32
C GLY A 112 -10.88 -1.10 -7.33
N ALA A 113 -9.93 -0.31 -6.83
CA ALA A 113 -9.02 0.47 -7.66
C ALA A 113 -7.57 0.27 -7.21
N SER A 114 -6.67 0.26 -8.18
CA SER A 114 -5.23 0.41 -7.93
C SER A 114 -4.71 1.60 -8.70
N ILE A 115 -4.03 2.49 -7.99
CA ILE A 115 -3.42 3.70 -8.54
C ILE A 115 -1.96 3.72 -8.12
N ASN A 116 -1.07 3.84 -9.10
CA ASN A 116 0.36 4.01 -8.89
C ASN A 116 0.82 5.23 -9.67
N GLU A 117 1.25 6.27 -8.96
CA GLU A 117 1.59 7.58 -9.51
C GLU A 117 3.05 7.92 -9.15
N ASP A 118 3.74 8.61 -10.06
CA ASP A 118 5.09 9.14 -9.86
C ASP A 118 6.13 8.10 -9.42
N MET A 119 6.14 6.94 -10.10
CA MET A 119 7.13 5.90 -9.82
C MET A 119 8.45 6.11 -10.58
N SER A 120 9.58 6.12 -9.88
CA SER A 120 10.92 6.25 -10.47
C SER A 120 11.83 5.07 -10.13
N ASN A 121 12.44 4.41 -11.13
CA ASN A 121 13.24 3.19 -10.96
C ASN A 121 12.48 2.07 -10.24
N GLY A 122 11.21 1.88 -10.60
CA GLY A 122 10.30 1.00 -9.86
C GLY A 122 9.41 0.14 -10.74
N ALA A 123 8.56 -0.65 -10.10
CA ALA A 123 7.57 -1.48 -10.78
C ALA A 123 6.19 -1.31 -10.13
N SER A 124 5.16 -1.35 -10.96
CA SER A 124 3.78 -1.57 -10.53
C SER A 124 3.32 -2.89 -11.11
N ILE A 125 2.79 -3.74 -10.26
CA ILE A 125 2.24 -5.04 -10.61
C ILE A 125 0.82 -5.07 -10.06
N ASN A 126 -0.13 -5.29 -10.96
CA ASN A 126 -1.52 -5.50 -10.58
C ASN A 126 -1.98 -6.84 -11.14
N GLU A 127 -2.21 -7.81 -10.25
CA GLU A 127 -2.64 -9.16 -10.58
C GLU A 127 -4.10 -9.36 -10.12
N ASP A 128 -4.80 -10.28 -10.77
CA ASP A 128 -6.17 -10.72 -10.43
C ASP A 128 -7.17 -9.63 -10.00
N MET A 129 -7.69 -8.88 -10.99
CA MET A 129 -8.76 -7.89 -10.75
C MET A 129 -10.12 -8.38 -11.24
N GLY A 130 -11.06 -8.53 -10.31
CA GLY A 130 -12.42 -8.96 -10.61
C GLY A 130 -13.29 -7.88 -11.28
N SER A 131 -13.37 -6.71 -10.66
CA SER A 131 -14.04 -5.53 -11.21
C SER A 131 -13.32 -4.29 -10.71
N GLY A 132 -13.02 -3.31 -11.56
CA GLY A 132 -12.31 -2.13 -11.05
C GLY A 132 -11.63 -1.24 -12.07
N ALA A 133 -10.66 -0.47 -11.59
CA ALA A 133 -9.78 0.33 -12.42
C ALA A 133 -8.33 0.15 -11.97
N ARG A 134 -7.41 0.12 -12.93
CA ARG A 134 -5.97 0.16 -12.70
C ARG A 134 -5.39 1.36 -13.40
N THR A 135 -4.59 2.14 -12.70
CA THR A 135 -3.91 3.31 -13.27
C THR A 135 -2.46 3.29 -12.84
N ASN A 136 -1.58 3.37 -13.83
CA ASN A 136 -0.16 3.63 -13.63
C ASN A 136 0.18 4.92 -14.38
N GLU A 137 0.60 5.96 -13.66
CA GLU A 137 0.89 7.29 -14.20
C GLU A 137 2.32 7.69 -13.84
N ASP A 138 2.98 8.41 -14.76
CA ASP A 138 4.31 8.99 -14.57
C ASP A 138 5.42 8.00 -14.15
N MET A 139 5.42 6.80 -14.75
CA MET A 139 6.47 5.80 -14.50
C MET A 139 7.77 6.11 -15.26
N ARG A 140 8.82 6.48 -14.53
CA ARG A 140 10.16 6.78 -15.07
C ARG A 140 11.15 5.66 -14.79
N ILE A 141 11.69 5.04 -15.84
CA ILE A 141 12.62 3.90 -15.73
C ILE A 141 11.95 2.80 -14.90
N GLY A 142 10.75 2.40 -15.30
CA GLY A 142 9.93 1.44 -14.56
C GLY A 142 9.00 0.66 -15.47
N VAL A 143 8.33 -0.34 -14.90
CA VAL A 143 7.36 -1.18 -15.61
C VAL A 143 6.04 -1.20 -14.86
N GLY A 144 4.93 -1.12 -15.58
CA GLY A 144 3.59 -1.35 -15.05
C GLY A 144 2.97 -2.55 -15.74
N THR A 145 2.74 -3.63 -15.00
CA THR A 145 2.08 -4.83 -15.48
C THR A 145 0.67 -4.92 -14.89
N ASN A 146 -0.28 -5.28 -15.75
CA ASN A 146 -1.67 -5.50 -15.37
C ASN A 146 -2.07 -6.87 -15.92
N GLU A 147 -2.22 -7.85 -15.04
CA GLU A 147 -2.55 -9.24 -15.40
C GLU A 147 -3.95 -9.60 -14.89
N ASP A 148 -4.64 -10.46 -15.63
CA ASP A 148 -5.95 -11.05 -15.28
C ASP A 148 -7.02 -10.06 -14.77
N MET A 149 -7.58 -9.28 -15.70
CA MET A 149 -8.73 -8.40 -15.45
C MET A 149 -10.03 -8.99 -16.01
N HIS A 150 -11.02 -9.19 -15.14
CA HIS A 150 -12.34 -9.71 -15.53
C HIS A 150 -13.28 -8.60 -16.05
N ARG A 151 -13.38 -7.47 -15.34
CA ARG A 151 -14.15 -6.29 -15.74
C ARG A 151 -13.46 -5.01 -15.26
N GLY A 152 -13.40 -3.98 -16.09
CA GLY A 152 -12.77 -2.73 -15.69
C GLY A 152 -11.90 -2.13 -16.77
N ASP A 153 -11.21 -1.07 -16.39
CA ASP A 153 -10.28 -0.34 -17.24
C ASP A 153 -8.86 -0.42 -16.69
N SER A 154 -7.89 -0.42 -17.59
CA SER A 154 -6.46 -0.33 -17.26
C SER A 154 -5.84 0.81 -18.07
N THR A 155 -5.24 1.77 -17.38
CA THR A 155 -4.54 2.90 -17.98
C THR A 155 -3.08 2.88 -17.54
N ASN A 156 -2.19 3.05 -18.52
CA ASN A 156 -0.77 3.27 -18.29
C ASN A 156 -0.39 4.56 -19.05
N GLU A 157 -0.16 5.64 -18.32
CA GLU A 157 0.10 6.98 -18.84
C GLU A 157 1.54 7.40 -18.53
N ASP A 158 2.12 8.19 -19.44
CA ASP A 158 3.47 8.78 -19.32
C ASP A 158 4.62 7.83 -18.91
N MET A 159 4.55 6.56 -19.34
CA MET A 159 5.62 5.58 -19.16
C MET A 159 6.87 5.90 -19.99
N ARG A 160 8.05 5.93 -19.35
CA ARG A 160 9.34 6.24 -20.01
C ARG A 160 10.48 5.31 -19.61
#